data_AF-A0A1C3P654-F1
#
_entry.id   AF-A0A1C3P654-F1
#
_cell.length_a   1.000
_cell.length_b   1.000
_cell.length_c   1.000
_cell.angle_alpha   90.00
_cell.angle_beta   90.00
_cell.angle_gamma   90.00
#
_symmetry.space_group_name_H-M   'P 1'
#
loop_
_entity.id
_entity.type
_entity.pdbx_description
1 polymer ?
#
loop_
_entity_poly.entity_id
_entity_poly.type
_entity_poly.pdbx_seq_one_letter_code
_entity_poly.pdbx_strand_id
1 'polypeptide(L)'
;MLSGHALAETYSVLTRMPGDARLSGPDAARLLDARFTVPLTLGGSHAQKVHMTLSRVGIVGGAVYDGLVALAAKEHGLALATRDARAGGGPMTRLESRSLLSPEVARDSERVSLLDSHGRAA
;
A
#
# COMPACT_ATOMS: atom_id res chain seq x y z
N MET A 1 2.17 4.10 12.16
CA MET A 1 1.45 3.95 10.88
C MET A 1 1.54 2.51 10.44
N LEU A 2 0.48 1.95 9.85
CA LEU A 2 0.48 0.63 9.19
C LEU A 2 0.15 0.81 7.72
N SER A 3 0.62 -0.08 6.85
CA SER A 3 0.06 -0.14 5.49
C SER A 3 -1.40 -0.59 5.54
N GLY A 4 -2.21 -0.20 4.55
CA GLY A 4 -3.61 -0.63 4.48
C GLY A 4 -3.76 -2.16 4.49
N HIS A 5 -2.82 -2.89 3.89
CA HIS A 5 -2.82 -4.36 3.89
C HIS A 5 -2.44 -4.93 5.26
N ALA A 6 -1.43 -4.38 5.93
CA ALA A 6 -1.05 -4.81 7.28
C ALA A 6 -2.16 -4.54 8.32
N LEU A 7 -2.94 -3.45 8.15
CA LEU A 7 -4.12 -3.18 8.97
C LEU A 7 -5.16 -4.30 8.81
N ALA A 8 -5.51 -4.65 7.57
CA ALA A 8 -6.50 -5.68 7.27
C ALA A 8 -6.05 -7.07 7.76
N GLU A 9 -4.77 -7.41 7.60
CA GLU A 9 -4.19 -8.65 8.13
C GLU A 9 -4.25 -8.68 9.66
N THR A 10 -3.83 -7.60 10.32
CA THR A 10 -3.84 -7.53 11.79
C THR A 10 -5.26 -7.67 12.33
N TYR A 11 -6.24 -6.99 11.72
CA TYR A 11 -7.66 -7.15 12.08
C TYR A 11 -8.13 -8.61 11.93
N SER A 12 -7.80 -9.24 10.80
CA SER A 12 -8.15 -10.64 10.53
C SER A 12 -7.51 -11.62 11.53
N VAL A 13 -6.28 -11.35 11.98
CA VAL A 13 -5.61 -12.16 13.00
C VAL A 13 -6.30 -11.99 14.35
N LEU A 14 -6.47 -10.75 14.83
CA LEU A 14 -7.05 -10.44 16.14
C LEU A 14 -8.43 -11.06 16.33
N THR A 15 -9.25 -11.07 15.28
CA THR A 15 -10.61 -11.60 15.30
C THR A 15 -10.69 -13.13 15.16
N ARG A 16 -9.56 -13.79 14.84
CA ARG A 16 -9.47 -15.25 14.68
C ARG A 16 -8.54 -15.93 15.68
N MET A 17 -7.93 -15.18 16.60
CA MET A 17 -7.07 -15.76 17.64
C MET A 17 -7.84 -16.84 18.45
N PRO A 18 -7.13 -17.84 19.00
CA PRO A 18 -7.76 -18.84 19.86
C PRO A 18 -8.00 -18.29 21.28
N GLY A 19 -9.06 -18.80 21.92
CA GLY A 19 -9.36 -18.53 23.34
C GLY A 19 -9.57 -17.06 23.67
N ASP A 20 -9.14 -16.67 24.85
CA ASP A 20 -9.35 -15.33 25.43
C ASP A 20 -8.59 -14.21 24.72
N ALA A 21 -7.66 -14.56 23.84
CA ALA A 21 -6.94 -13.59 23.01
C ALA A 21 -7.78 -13.11 21.80
N ARG A 22 -8.92 -13.76 21.50
CA ARG A 22 -9.80 -13.36 20.41
C ARG A 22 -10.51 -12.06 20.75
N LEU A 23 -10.37 -11.07 19.87
CA LEU A 23 -11.12 -9.83 19.97
C LEU A 23 -12.42 -9.90 19.17
N SER A 24 -13.46 -9.21 19.65
CA SER A 24 -14.63 -8.90 18.84
C SER A 24 -14.24 -7.98 17.68
N GLY A 25 -15.03 -7.95 16.60
CA GLY A 25 -14.80 -7.01 15.49
C GLY A 25 -14.71 -5.55 15.95
N PRO A 26 -15.67 -5.04 16.74
CA PRO A 26 -15.62 -3.69 17.28
C PRO A 26 -14.40 -3.41 18.19
N ASP A 27 -13.99 -4.36 19.04
CA ASP A 27 -12.81 -4.19 19.90
C ASP A 27 -11.51 -4.18 19.11
N ALA A 28 -11.39 -5.05 18.09
CA ALA A 28 -10.25 -5.06 17.20
C ALA A 28 -10.13 -3.73 16.42
N ALA A 29 -11.24 -3.19 15.92
CA ALA A 29 -11.25 -1.89 15.25
C ALA A 29 -10.83 -0.76 16.20
N ARG A 30 -11.43 -0.69 17.39
CA ARG A 30 -11.06 0.30 18.42
C ARG A 30 -9.57 0.22 18.80
N LEU A 31 -9.04 -1.00 18.97
CA LEU A 31 -7.64 -1.20 19.28
C LEU A 31 -6.74 -0.70 18.14
N LEU A 32 -7.06 -1.02 16.89
CA LEU A 32 -6.27 -0.58 15.74
C LEU A 32 -6.28 0.94 15.59
N ASP A 33 -7.44 1.58 15.71
CA ASP A 33 -7.58 3.04 15.65
C ASP A 33 -6.84 3.74 16.79
N ALA A 34 -6.82 3.14 17.99
CA ALA A 34 -6.11 3.69 19.15
C ALA A 34 -4.58 3.53 19.05
N ARG A 35 -4.08 2.53 18.32
CA ARG A 35 -2.65 2.18 18.26
C ARG A 35 -1.96 2.67 17.00
N PHE A 36 -2.70 2.91 15.93
CA PHE A 36 -2.15 3.29 14.65
C PHE A 36 -2.87 4.52 14.10
N THR A 37 -2.09 5.49 13.62
CA THR A 37 -2.58 6.62 12.83
C THR A 37 -3.06 6.14 11.45
N VAL A 38 -3.60 7.06 10.65
CA VAL A 38 -4.14 6.82 9.29
C VAL A 38 -3.29 5.81 8.51
N PRO A 39 -3.90 4.74 7.96
CA PRO A 39 -3.19 3.73 7.20
C PRO A 39 -2.50 4.33 5.97
N LEU A 40 -1.28 3.88 5.70
CA LEU A 40 -0.56 4.14 4.47
C LEU A 40 -1.16 3.26 3.37
N THR A 41 -2.02 3.87 2.56
CA THR A 41 -2.64 3.22 1.41
C THR A 41 -1.86 3.55 0.14
N LEU A 42 -1.87 2.59 -0.78
CA LEU A 42 -1.36 2.81 -2.13
C LEU A 42 -2.37 3.68 -2.89
N GLY A 43 -1.91 4.69 -3.63
CA GLY A 43 -2.79 5.56 -4.41
C GLY A 43 -3.58 4.78 -5.45
N GLY A 44 -4.78 5.26 -5.78
CA GLY A 44 -5.73 4.50 -6.62
C GLY A 44 -5.17 4.05 -7.97
N SER A 45 -4.34 4.88 -8.61
CA SER A 45 -3.69 4.55 -9.88
C SER A 45 -2.62 3.45 -9.75
N HIS A 46 -1.83 3.46 -8.69
CA HIS A 46 -0.83 2.42 -8.40
C HIS A 46 -1.50 1.12 -7.94
N ALA A 47 -2.58 1.20 -7.16
CA ALA A 47 -3.38 0.06 -6.74
C ALA A 47 -3.98 -0.70 -7.94
N GLN A 48 -4.51 0.01 -8.94
CA GLN A 48 -5.04 -0.60 -10.17
C GLN A 48 -3.97 -1.34 -10.97
N LYS A 49 -2.73 -0.85 -10.95
CA LYS A 49 -1.61 -1.38 -11.74
C LYS A 49 -0.73 -2.37 -10.97
N VAL A 50 -1.10 -2.69 -9.73
CA VAL A 50 -0.21 -3.38 -8.79
C VAL A 50 0.21 -4.77 -9.26
N HIS A 51 -0.70 -5.53 -9.88
CA HIS A 51 -0.40 -6.85 -10.43
C HIS A 51 0.65 -6.80 -11.56
N MET A 52 0.66 -5.74 -12.38
CA MET A 52 1.69 -5.54 -13.40
C MET A 52 3.03 -5.19 -12.77
N THR A 53 3.03 -4.32 -11.76
CA THR A 53 4.26 -3.94 -11.05
C THR A 53 4.89 -5.15 -10.36
N LEU A 54 4.10 -5.96 -9.64
CA LEU A 54 4.57 -7.16 -8.96
C LEU A 54 5.08 -8.23 -9.94
N SER A 55 4.37 -8.42 -11.06
CA SER A 55 4.79 -9.34 -12.13
C SER A 55 6.16 -8.95 -12.71
N ARG A 56 6.39 -7.66 -12.97
CA ARG A 56 7.68 -7.16 -13.51
C ARG A 56 8.88 -7.43 -12.61
N VAL A 57 8.67 -7.55 -11.30
CA VAL A 57 9.72 -7.85 -10.31
C VAL A 57 9.68 -9.29 -9.80
N GLY A 58 8.85 -10.15 -10.40
CA GLY A 58 8.77 -11.58 -10.07
C GLY A 58 8.15 -11.89 -8.70
N ILE A 59 7.39 -10.95 -8.11
CA ILE A 59 6.72 -11.18 -6.82
C ILE A 59 5.42 -11.94 -7.06
N VAL A 60 5.29 -13.10 -6.40
CA VAL A 60 4.13 -14.01 -6.51
C VAL A 60 3.76 -14.61 -5.16
N GLY A 61 2.54 -15.17 -5.06
CA GLY A 61 2.08 -15.89 -3.87
C GLY A 61 2.03 -15.01 -2.62
N GLY A 62 2.45 -15.55 -1.47
CA GLY A 62 2.41 -14.84 -0.19
C GLY A 62 3.28 -13.57 -0.13
N ALA A 63 4.31 -13.45 -0.99
CA ALA A 63 5.17 -12.26 -1.05
C ALA A 63 4.47 -11.03 -1.64
N VAL A 64 3.28 -11.21 -2.23
CA VAL A 64 2.45 -10.09 -2.74
C VAL A 64 2.11 -9.10 -1.62
N TYR A 65 1.83 -9.58 -0.40
CA TYR A 65 1.48 -8.72 0.72
C TYR A 65 2.65 -7.85 1.18
N ASP A 66 3.85 -8.42 1.26
CA ASP A 66 5.09 -7.65 1.51
C ASP A 66 5.35 -6.63 0.40
N GLY A 67 5.13 -7.02 -0.85
CA GLY A 67 5.24 -6.13 -2.01
C GLY A 67 4.28 -4.94 -1.94
N LEU A 68 3.05 -5.15 -1.47
CA LEU A 68 2.05 -4.09 -1.28
C LEU A 68 2.47 -3.11 -0.18
N VAL A 69 3.02 -3.62 0.92
CA VAL A 69 3.56 -2.79 2.02
C VAL A 69 4.75 -1.96 1.51
N ALA A 70 5.67 -2.58 0.77
CA ALA A 70 6.84 -1.91 0.22
C ALA A 70 6.46 -0.83 -0.82
N LEU A 71 5.47 -1.09 -1.67
CA LEU A 71 4.98 -0.11 -2.65
C LEU A 71 4.31 1.09 -1.95
N ALA A 72 3.52 0.86 -0.91
CA ALA A 72 2.94 1.95 -0.12
C ALA A 72 4.04 2.77 0.58
N ALA A 73 5.03 2.13 1.21
CA ALA A 73 6.15 2.85 1.82
C ALA A 73 6.91 3.69 0.77
N LYS A 74 7.16 3.14 -0.42
CA LYS A 74 7.83 3.82 -1.51
C LYS A 74 7.04 5.02 -2.04
N GLU A 75 5.73 4.87 -2.25
CA GLU A 75 4.87 5.97 -2.72
C GLU A 75 4.88 7.17 -1.76
N HIS A 76 4.94 6.90 -0.46
CA HIS A 76 4.94 7.93 0.59
C HIS A 76 6.34 8.38 1.03
N GLY A 77 7.41 7.86 0.41
CA GLY A 77 8.80 8.23 0.73
C GLY A 77 9.26 7.81 2.14
N LEU A 78 8.69 6.74 2.69
CA LEU A 78 8.95 6.28 4.05
C LEU A 78 9.88 5.06 4.08
N ALA A 79 10.70 4.95 5.13
CA ALA A 79 11.48 3.76 5.39
C ALA A 79 10.59 2.61 5.87
N LEU A 80 10.84 1.39 5.38
CA LEU A 80 10.11 0.19 5.77
C LEU A 80 10.74 -0.43 7.02
N ALA A 81 9.99 -0.47 8.12
CA ALA A 81 10.34 -1.28 9.28
C ALA A 81 9.76 -2.70 9.11
N THR A 82 10.62 -3.69 8.91
CA THR A 82 10.24 -5.10 8.76
C THR A 82 11.04 -6.00 9.71
N ARG A 83 10.38 -7.03 10.26
CA ARG A 83 11.06 -8.15 10.94
C ARG A 83 11.33 -9.32 9.99
N ASP A 84 10.80 -9.26 8.78
CA ASP A 84 11.06 -10.20 7.69
C ASP A 84 12.09 -9.60 6.74
N ALA A 85 13.28 -10.21 6.69
CA ALA A 85 14.36 -9.81 5.80
C ALA A 85 14.01 -9.97 4.30
N ARG A 86 12.92 -10.66 3.96
CA ARG A 86 12.42 -10.78 2.58
C ARG A 86 11.64 -9.53 2.14
N ALA A 87 11.01 -8.83 3.08
CA ALA A 87 10.27 -7.60 2.79
C ALA A 87 11.19 -6.38 2.61
N GLY A 88 12.39 -6.42 3.20
CA GLY A 88 13.45 -5.44 2.95
C GLY A 88 14.46 -6.05 2.00
N GLY A 89 14.35 -5.77 0.69
CA GLY A 89 15.33 -6.25 -0.27
C GLY A 89 16.75 -5.77 0.09
N GLY A 90 17.52 -6.60 0.80
CA GLY A 90 18.94 -6.41 1.12
C GLY A 90 19.27 -5.20 2.02
N PRO A 91 20.52 -5.14 2.55
CA PRO A 91 20.98 -3.98 3.32
C PRO A 91 20.93 -2.73 2.44
N MET A 92 20.20 -1.70 2.91
CA MET A 92 20.12 -0.37 2.31
C MET A 92 21.50 0.33 2.34
N THR A 93 22.40 -0.04 1.44
CA THR A 93 23.43 0.88 0.97
C THR A 93 22.80 1.83 -0.03
N ARG A 94 22.53 3.06 0.42
CA ARG A 94 22.44 4.30 -0.35
C ARG A 94 22.18 4.09 -1.86
N LEU A 95 20.90 3.93 -2.25
CA LEU A 95 20.54 4.06 -3.65
C LEU A 95 20.54 5.55 -4.01
N GLU A 96 21.65 5.98 -4.60
CA GLU A 96 21.76 7.18 -5.41
C GLU A 96 20.60 7.25 -6.41
N SER A 97 19.77 8.29 -6.27
CA SER A 97 19.30 9.18 -7.32
C SER A 97 19.36 8.64 -8.77
N ARG A 98 18.57 7.62 -9.11
CA ARG A 98 18.25 7.33 -10.52
C ARG A 98 16.75 7.16 -10.70
N SER A 99 16.19 8.20 -11.30
CA SER A 99 14.84 8.31 -11.85
C SER A 99 14.42 7.02 -12.55
N LEU A 100 13.40 6.35 -11.99
CA LEU A 100 12.60 5.33 -12.68
C LEU A 100 11.21 5.88 -13.05
N LEU A 101 11.10 7.21 -13.18
CA LEU A 101 9.94 7.85 -13.80
C LEU A 101 10.31 8.17 -15.24
N SER A 102 9.97 7.26 -16.15
CA SER A 102 9.82 7.62 -17.56
C SER A 102 8.75 8.72 -17.67
N PRO A 103 8.96 9.79 -18.47
CA PRO A 103 8.08 10.96 -18.54
C PRO A 103 6.68 10.70 -19.14
N GLU A 104 6.33 9.45 -19.44
CA GLU A 104 5.08 9.09 -20.13
C GLU A 104 3.84 9.09 -19.23
N VAL A 105 3.98 9.03 -17.90
CA VAL A 105 2.82 8.97 -16.99
C VAL A 105 2.25 10.36 -16.66
N ALA A 106 3.01 11.43 -16.91
CA ALA A 106 2.57 12.80 -16.60
C ALA A 106 1.52 13.36 -17.58
N ARG A 107 1.36 12.77 -18.78
CA ARG A 107 0.50 13.34 -19.84
C ARG A 107 -0.96 12.87 -19.81
N ASP A 108 -1.26 11.80 -19.09
CA ASP A 108 -2.63 11.24 -19.05
C ASP A 108 -3.54 11.96 -18.04
N SER A 109 -2.95 12.71 -17.10
CA SER A 109 -3.71 13.41 -16.06
C SER A 109 -4.35 14.73 -16.55
N GLU A 110 -3.92 15.29 -17.68
CA GLU A 110 -4.51 16.53 -18.24
C GLU A 110 -5.68 16.27 -19.20
N ARG A 111 -5.90 15.03 -19.65
CA ARG A 111 -6.99 14.70 -20.59
C ARG A 111 -8.32 14.39 -19.93
N VAL A 112 -8.30 14.02 -18.64
CA VAL A 112 -9.52 13.65 -17.90
C VAL A 112 -10.26 14.88 -17.34
N SER A 113 -9.61 16.05 -17.23
CA SER A 113 -10.25 17.28 -16.74
C SER A 113 -10.99 18.10 -17.82
N LEU A 114 -10.86 17.74 -19.11
CA LEU A 114 -11.47 18.47 -20.23
C LEU A 114 -12.81 17.90 -20.72
N LEU A 115 -13.26 16.77 -20.17
CA LEU A 115 -14.52 16.11 -20.57
C LEU A 115 -15.68 16.35 -19.60
N ASP A 116 -15.48 17.04 -18.48
CA ASP A 116 -16.49 17.19 -17.42
C ASP A 116 -17.13 18.60 -17.32
N SER A 117 -16.92 19.47 -18.33
CA SER A 117 -17.40 20.87 -18.29
C SER A 117 -18.46 21.24 -19.34
N HIS A 118 -19.10 20.29 -20.03
CA HIS A 118 -20.14 20.60 -21.04
C HIS A 118 -21.43 19.80 -20.83
N GLY A 119 -22.11 20.01 -19.70
CA GLY A 119 -23.33 19.27 -19.41
C GLY A 119 -24.30 19.93 -18.42
N ARG A 120 -24.52 21.26 -18.50
CA ARG A 120 -25.72 21.90 -17.90
C ARG A 120 -25.96 23.30 -18.46
N ALA A 121 -26.76 23.39 -19.51
CA ALA A 121 -27.57 24.56 -19.85
C ALA A 121 -28.53 24.22 -21.01
N ALA A 122 -29.78 23.93 -20.67
CA ALA A 122 -31.01 24.29 -21.40
C ALA A 122 -32.21 23.77 -20.61
#